data_AF-A0A3R9ERQ6-F1
#
_entry.id   AF-A0A3R9ERQ6-F1
#
_cell.length_a   1.000
_cell.length_b   1.000
_cell.length_c   1.000
_cell.angle_alpha   90.00
_cell.angle_beta   90.00
_cell.angle_gamma   90.00
#
_symmetry.space_group_name_H-M   'P 1'
#
loop_
_entity.id
_entity.type
_entity.pdbx_description
1 polymer ?
#
loop_
_entity_poly.entity_id
_entity_poly.type
_entity_poly.pdbx_seq_one_letter_code
_entity_poly.pdbx_strand_id
1 'polypeptide(L)' 'MRAVVDFDGIICDEDTWELIPRSKSMMQKLREEGWHITIWTANNVERYNEIIGFLIAHDIPYDEILLDKPRATIYIDD' A
#
# COMPACT_ATOMS: atom_id res chain seq x y z
N MET A 1 -6.89 -11.61 10.74
CA MET A 1 -7.69 -10.43 10.33
C MET A 1 -7.09 -9.86 9.05
N ARG A 2 -7.78 -8.98 8.31
CA ARG A 2 -7.28 -8.42 7.04
C ARG A 2 -7.18 -6.90 7.14
N ALA A 3 -6.01 -6.36 6.79
CA ALA A 3 -5.79 -4.93 6.61
C ALA A 3 -5.73 -4.65 5.11
N VAL A 4 -6.58 -3.76 4.62
CA VAL A 4 -6.54 -3.28 3.23
C VAL A 4 -5.96 -1.87 3.27
N VAL A 5 -4.81 -1.69 2.62
CA VAL A 5 -4.00 -0.47 2.75
C VAL A 5 -3.83 0.15 1.37
N ASP A 6 -4.15 1.44 1.27
CA ASP A 6 -3.84 2.19 0.05
C ASP A 6 -2.34 2.28 -0.16
N PHE A 7 -1.91 2.42 -1.42
CA PHE A 7 -0.50 2.56 -1.71
C PHE A 7 -0.07 4.03 -1.70
N ASP A 8 -0.61 4.80 -2.65
CA ASP A 8 -0.31 6.21 -2.84
C ASP A 8 -0.95 7.02 -1.71
N GLY A 9 -0.22 8.01 -1.16
CA GLY A 9 -0.67 8.86 -0.05
C GLY A 9 -0.66 8.19 1.34
N ILE A 10 -0.49 6.87 1.42
CA ILE A 10 -0.40 6.12 2.70
C ILE A 10 0.96 5.46 2.91
N ILE A 11 1.47 4.75 1.89
CA ILE A 11 2.80 4.11 1.94
C ILE A 11 3.82 4.95 1.19
N CYS A 12 3.46 5.39 -0.01
CA CYS A 12 4.32 6.12 -0.93
C CYS A 12 3.74 7.52 -1.18
N ASP A 13 4.58 8.55 -1.19
CA ASP A 13 4.17 9.91 -1.54
C ASP A 13 3.78 9.96 -3.02
N GLU A 14 2.63 10.59 -3.31
CA GLU A 14 2.03 10.64 -4.64
C GLU A 14 2.88 11.42 -5.65
N ASP A 15 3.59 12.45 -5.18
CA ASP A 15 4.34 13.38 -6.04
C ASP A 15 5.81 12.98 -6.13
N THR A 16 6.43 12.62 -5.01
CA THR A 16 7.88 12.40 -4.93
C THR A 16 8.29 10.95 -5.12
N TRP A 17 7.36 10.00 -4.97
CA TRP A 17 7.66 8.57 -4.96
C TRP A 17 8.65 8.17 -3.86
N GLU A 18 8.59 8.88 -2.73
CA GLU A 18 9.36 8.57 -1.52
C GLU A 18 8.50 7.84 -0.49
N LEU A 19 9.15 7.08 0.39
CA LEU A 19 8.46 6.42 1.50
C LEU A 19 7.89 7.46 2.47
N ILE A 20 6.58 7.39 2.72
CA ILE A 20 5.93 8.27 3.69
C ILE A 20 6.45 7.97 5.11
N PRO A 21 6.86 8.99 5.90
CA PRO A 21 7.34 8.76 7.26
C PRO A 21 6.33 7.98 8.11
N ARG A 22 6.84 7.02 8.90
CA ARG A 22 6.08 6.10 9.78
C ARG A 22 5.24 5.03 9.08
N SER A 23 5.07 5.06 7.75
CA SER A 23 4.31 4.01 7.03
C SER A 23 4.94 2.63 7.23
N LYS A 24 6.28 2.51 7.10
CA LYS A 24 7.01 1.26 7.36
C LYS A 24 6.74 0.70 8.76
N SER A 25 6.85 1.52 9.81
CA SER A 25 6.59 1.06 11.18
C SER A 25 5.14 0.62 11.41
N MET A 26 4.17 1.29 10.79
CA MET A 26 2.77 0.88 10.83
C MET A 26 2.57 -0.48 10.16
N MET A 27 3.12 -0.66 8.96
CA MET A 27 3.01 -1.91 8.20
C MET A 27 3.71 -3.07 8.91
N GLN A 28 4.86 -2.83 9.53
CA GLN A 28 5.57 -3.81 10.37
C GLN A 28 4.71 -4.24 11.56
N LYS A 29 4.08 -3.28 12.25
CA LYS A 29 3.18 -3.57 13.36
C LYS A 29 1.99 -4.44 12.94
N LEU A 30 1.37 -4.16 11.79
CA LEU A 30 0.31 -5.01 11.23
C LEU A 30 0.80 -6.45 11.00
N ARG A 31 2.02 -6.61 10.47
CA ARG A 31 2.61 -7.95 10.27
C ARG A 31 2.86 -8.66 11.60
N GLU A 32 3.43 -7.97 12.59
CA GLU A 32 3.71 -8.51 13.93
C GLU A 32 2.45 -8.96 14.66
N GLU A 33 1.34 -8.23 14.48
CA GLU A 33 0.02 -8.56 15.04
C GLU A 33 -0.70 -9.69 14.27
N GLY A 34 -0.10 -10.23 13.19
CA GLY A 34 -0.64 -11.37 12.44
C GLY A 34 -1.76 -11.01 11.46
N TRP A 35 -1.79 -9.76 10.98
CA TRP A 35 -2.73 -9.36 9.93
C TRP A 35 -2.28 -9.89 8.56
N HIS A 36 -3.27 -10.24 7.74
CA HIS A 36 -3.09 -10.40 6.30
C HIS A 36 -3.16 -9.02 5.65
N ILE A 37 -2.11 -8.59 4.96
CA ILE A 37 -1.94 -7.24 4.46
C ILE A 37 -2.15 -7.23 2.94
N THR A 38 -3.23 -6.57 2.52
CA THR A 38 -3.58 -6.38 1.11
C THR A 38 -3.28 -4.94 0.73
N ILE A 39 -2.40 -4.72 -0.25
CA ILE A 39 -2.23 -3.40 -0.86
C ILE A 39 -3.34 -3.21 -1.90
N TRP A 40 -4.18 -2.19 -1.76
CA TRP A 40 -5.28 -1.91 -2.70
C TRP A 40 -5.09 -0.52 -3.30
N THR A 41 -4.66 -0.46 -4.56
CA THR A 41 -4.24 0.79 -5.22
C THR A 41 -5.03 1.02 -6.49
N ALA A 42 -5.26 2.29 -6.81
CA ALA A 42 -5.90 2.74 -8.06
C ALA A 42 -4.88 2.94 -9.20
N ASN A 43 -3.64 2.51 -8.97
CA ASN A 43 -2.62 2.41 -10.00
C ASN A 43 -3.00 1.39 -11.08
N ASN A 44 -2.35 1.56 -12.23
CA ASN A 44 -2.53 0.72 -13.38
C ASN A 44 -1.53 -0.45 -13.43
N VAL A 45 -1.86 -1.47 -14.22
CA VAL A 45 -1.06 -2.70 -14.33
C VAL A 45 0.36 -2.44 -14.84
N GLU A 46 0.57 -1.38 -15.61
CA GLU A 46 1.88 -0.99 -16.11
C GLU A 46 2.86 -0.66 -14.97
N ARG A 47 2.37 -0.15 -13.83
CA ARG A 47 3.18 0.20 -12.66
C ARG A 47 3.35 -0.93 -11.66
N TYR A 48 2.75 -2.10 -11.90
CA TYR A 48 2.76 -3.21 -10.95
C TYR A 48 4.17 -3.60 -10.48
N ASN A 49 5.13 -3.70 -11.42
CA ASN A 49 6.52 -4.04 -11.10
C ASN A 49 7.23 -2.92 -10.33
N GLU A 50 6.90 -1.65 -10.59
CA GLU A 50 7.45 -0.51 -9.85
C GLU A 50 6.98 -0.52 -8.40
N ILE A 51 5.69 -0.81 -8.18
CA ILE A 51 5.10 -0.92 -6.85
C ILE A 51 5.78 -2.06 -6.06
N ILE A 52 5.92 -3.24 -6.67
CA ILE A 52 6.63 -4.36 -6.03
C ILE A 52 8.07 -3.97 -5.71
N GLY A 53 8.79 -3.38 -6.67
CA GLY A 53 10.17 -2.95 -6.48
C GLY A 53 10.29 -1.95 -5.32
N PHE A 54 9.36 -1.00 -5.22
CA PHE A 54 9.29 -0.04 -4.14
C PHE A 54 9.06 -0.70 -2.78
N LEU A 55 8.09 -1.61 -2.68
CA LEU A 55 7.76 -2.32 -1.44
C LEU A 55 8.94 -3.18 -0.97
N ILE A 56 9.62 -3.88 -1.90
CA ILE A 56 10.81 -4.68 -1.60
C ILE A 56 11.97 -3.78 -1.13
N ALA A 57 12.26 -2.71 -1.87
CA ALA A 57 13.40 -1.82 -1.56
C ALA A 57 13.28 -1.16 -0.18
N HIS A 58 12.05 -0.98 0.31
CA HIS A 58 11.77 -0.37 1.61
C HIS A 58 11.41 -1.38 2.71
N ASP A 59 11.49 -2.69 2.44
CA ASP A 59 11.05 -3.77 3.33
C ASP A 59 9.62 -3.59 3.88
N ILE A 60 8.68 -3.23 3.00
CA ILE A 60 7.26 -3.10 3.37
C ILE A 60 6.61 -4.47 3.31
N PRO A 61 6.06 -5.01 4.42
CA PRO A 61 5.38 -6.30 4.40
C PRO A 61 4.03 -6.19 3.70
N TYR A 62 3.73 -7.15 2.83
CA TYR A 62 2.43 -7.34 2.20
C TYR A 62 2.22 -8.83 1.87
N ASP A 63 0.98 -9.26 1.66
CA ASP A 63 0.62 -10.62 1.24
C ASP A 63 0.05 -10.64 -0.18
N GLU A 64 -0.69 -9.61 -0.57
CA GLU A 64 -1.27 -9.49 -1.92
C GLU A 64 -1.37 -8.02 -2.36
N ILE A 65 -1.47 -7.80 -3.67
CA ILE A 65 -1.69 -6.49 -4.30
C ILE A 65 -2.93 -6.59 -5.19
N LEU A 66 -3.89 -5.69 -4.99
CA LEU A 66 -5.09 -5.53 -5.79
C LEU A 66 -5.03 -4.17 -6.54
N LEU A 67 -5.15 -4.23 -7.87
CA LEU A 67 -5.05 -3.08 -8.78
C LEU A 67 -6.42 -2.56 -9.27
N ASP A 68 -7.50 -3.06 -8.70
CA ASP A 68 -8.87 -2.81 -9.15
C ASP A 68 -9.57 -1.71 -8.33
N LYS A 69 -8.81 -0.93 -7.55
CA LYS A 69 -9.38 0.17 -6.76
C LYS A 69 -9.97 1.23 -7.70
N PRO A 70 -11.27 1.57 -7.57
CA PRO A 70 -11.89 2.59 -8.43
C PRO A 70 -11.24 3.94 -8.19
N ARG A 71 -10.82 4.67 -9.24
CA ARG A 71 -10.37 6.06 -9.09
C ARG A 71 -11.57 6.95 -8.73
N ALA A 72 -11.60 7.45 -7.51
CA ALA A 72 -12.71 8.24 -6.99
C ALA A 72 -12.21 9.51 -6.28
N THR A 73 -13.05 10.54 -6.25
CA THR A 73 -12.75 11.79 -5.52
C THR A 73 -12.93 11.63 -4.02
N ILE A 74 -13.87 10.77 -3.58
CA ILE A 74 -14.21 10.55 -2.17
C ILE A 74 -14.49 9.06 -1.97
N TYR A 75 -13.97 8.49 -0.88
CA TYR A 75 -14.41 7.22 -0.31
C TYR A 75 -15.17 7.52 0.99
N ILE A 76 -16.30 6.85 1.20
CA ILE A 76 -17.10 6.93 2.42
C ILE A 76 -17.19 5.51 2.97
N ASP A 77 -16.70 5.33 4.19
CA ASP A 77 -16.66 4.06 4.93
C ASP A 77 -17.24 4.32 6.34
N ASP A 78 -17.80 3.30 7.00
CA ASP A 78 -18.56 3.44 8.26
C ASP A 78 -17.72 3.73 9.52
#